data_AF-T1J8B1-F1
#
_entry.id   AF-T1J8B1-F1
#
_cell.length_a   1.000
_cell.length_b   1.000
_cell.length_c   1.000
_cell.angle_alpha   90.00
_cell.angle_beta   90.00
_cell.angle_gamma   90.00
#
_symmetry.space_group_name_H-M   'P 1'
#
loop_
_entity.id
_entity.type
_entity.pdbx_description
1 polymer ?
#
loop_
_entity_poly.entity_id
_entity_poly.type
_entity_poly.pdbx_seq_one_letter_code
_entity_poly.pdbx_strand_id
1 'polypeptide(L)'
;MPNIVSVGGIHCKKAKPLTQELEDFVQSSGDNGFIYFSLGSNAQSRFLPEKVKTSLLAAFSKLKQKVIWKYEEELKNAPSNVKVIKWAPQQDLLGHPKIKGFITHGGLLSLQETVYNGVPVVAVPLMGDQHSNIARVEELKIGYKVDFNNISEVSILEAVNEILKESYKENMMKYSAIFHDRYQQPLDQAVFWVEYVIKNDCADCLKSVGEELNLLQYFLIDVIAFITIILLSVVFGLIFLVKLVYMKIANKSKLVVEKKQQ
;
A
#
# COMPACT_ATOMS: atom_id res chain seq x y z
N MET A 1 -5.57 17.85 -7.17
CA MET A 1 -5.34 19.29 -6.92
C MET A 1 -4.01 19.65 -7.56
N PRO A 2 -3.88 20.82 -8.23
CA PRO A 2 -2.65 21.17 -8.94
C PRO A 2 -1.44 21.44 -8.00
N ASN A 3 -1.64 21.58 -6.69
CA ASN A 3 -0.56 21.65 -5.69
C ASN A 3 0.11 20.30 -5.37
N ILE A 4 -0.41 19.17 -5.84
CA ILE A 4 0.20 17.85 -5.60
C ILE A 4 0.51 17.19 -6.94
N VAL A 5 1.78 16.93 -7.18
CA VAL A 5 2.29 16.29 -8.39
C VAL A 5 2.85 14.91 -8.03
N SER A 6 2.27 13.87 -8.60
CA SER A 6 2.68 12.49 -8.34
C SER A 6 3.92 12.10 -9.17
N VAL A 7 5.06 11.96 -8.51
CA VAL A 7 6.35 11.56 -9.14
C VAL A 7 6.88 10.23 -8.60
N GLY A 8 5.98 9.31 -8.24
CA GLY A 8 6.34 8.00 -7.69
C GLY A 8 7.18 7.17 -8.66
N GLY A 9 8.22 6.49 -8.15
CA GLY A 9 9.17 5.74 -8.97
C GLY A 9 10.32 6.56 -9.55
N ILE A 10 10.51 7.82 -9.14
CA ILE A 10 11.64 8.66 -9.58
C ILE A 10 13.01 8.03 -9.29
N HIS A 11 13.11 7.15 -8.29
CA HIS A 11 14.33 6.42 -7.95
C HIS A 11 14.54 5.15 -8.77
N CYS A 12 13.52 4.65 -9.48
CA CYS A 12 13.61 3.45 -10.29
C CYS A 12 14.45 3.70 -11.55
N LYS A 13 15.37 2.78 -11.82
CA LYS A 13 16.29 2.84 -12.95
C LYS A 13 16.31 1.49 -13.65
N LYS A 14 16.65 1.51 -14.94
CA LYS A 14 16.89 0.30 -15.70
C LYS A 14 18.08 -0.47 -15.10
N ALA A 15 17.92 -1.77 -14.94
CA ALA A 15 18.95 -2.65 -14.43
C ALA A 15 20.24 -2.58 -15.26
N LYS A 16 21.36 -2.57 -14.56
CA LYS A 16 22.70 -2.76 -15.10
C LYS A 16 23.11 -4.23 -14.99
N PRO A 17 24.13 -4.66 -15.76
CA PRO A 17 24.69 -6.00 -15.61
C PRO A 17 25.16 -6.26 -14.17
N LEU A 18 24.91 -7.47 -13.68
CA LEU A 18 25.41 -7.91 -12.38
C LEU A 18 26.94 -8.10 -12.43
N THR A 19 27.57 -8.15 -11.26
CA THR A 19 28.96 -8.60 -11.17
C THR A 19 29.07 -10.05 -11.63
N GLN A 20 30.22 -10.45 -12.20
CA GLN A 20 30.42 -11.82 -12.70
C GLN A 20 30.07 -12.87 -11.65
N GLU A 21 30.46 -12.64 -10.39
CA GLU A 21 30.18 -13.54 -9.28
C GLU A 21 28.67 -13.74 -9.01
N LEU A 22 27.88 -12.67 -9.09
CA LEU A 22 26.43 -12.75 -8.94
C LEU A 22 25.77 -13.36 -10.17
N GLU A 23 26.26 -12.99 -11.36
CA GLU A 23 25.80 -13.51 -12.64
C GLU A 23 25.98 -15.03 -12.69
N ASP A 24 27.18 -15.55 -12.40
CA ASP A 24 27.47 -16.98 -12.39
C ASP A 24 26.54 -17.73 -11.40
N PHE A 25 26.32 -17.14 -10.22
CA PHE A 25 25.43 -17.72 -9.22
C PHE A 25 23.98 -17.79 -9.70
N VAL A 26 23.42 -16.70 -10.25
CA VAL A 26 22.04 -16.71 -10.75
C VAL A 26 21.90 -17.57 -12.01
N GLN A 27 22.93 -17.65 -12.85
CA GLN A 27 22.91 -18.48 -14.05
C GLN A 27 22.91 -19.98 -13.72
N SER A 28 23.61 -20.39 -12.66
CA SER A 28 23.62 -21.77 -12.15
C SER A 28 22.24 -22.30 -11.70
N SER A 29 21.21 -21.45 -11.64
CA SER A 29 19.83 -21.86 -11.35
C SER A 29 19.12 -22.61 -12.49
N GLY A 30 19.69 -22.62 -13.70
CA GLY A 30 19.03 -23.15 -14.90
C GLY A 30 17.73 -22.39 -15.19
N ASP A 31 16.65 -23.11 -15.47
CA ASP A 31 15.33 -22.55 -15.77
C ASP A 31 14.53 -22.14 -14.52
N ASN A 32 14.95 -22.61 -13.35
CA ASN A 32 14.26 -22.33 -12.09
C ASN A 32 14.39 -20.85 -11.70
N GLY A 33 15.48 -20.18 -12.09
CA GLY A 33 15.73 -18.79 -11.73
C GLY A 33 16.07 -18.59 -10.26
N PHE A 34 15.93 -17.36 -9.77
CA PHE A 34 16.29 -17.01 -8.40
C PHE A 34 15.25 -16.16 -7.68
N ILE A 35 15.29 -16.22 -6.35
CA ILE A 35 14.54 -15.38 -5.42
C ILE A 35 15.53 -14.42 -4.76
N TYR A 36 15.15 -13.16 -4.63
CA TYR A 36 15.88 -12.20 -3.81
C TYR A 36 15.17 -12.05 -2.46
N PHE A 37 15.91 -11.95 -1.37
CA PHE A 37 15.37 -11.69 -0.03
C PHE A 37 16.08 -10.51 0.61
N SER A 38 15.31 -9.49 0.99
CA SER A 38 15.80 -8.32 1.72
C SER A 38 14.70 -7.64 2.53
N LEU A 39 14.99 -7.41 3.80
CA LEU A 39 14.16 -6.60 4.71
C LEU A 39 14.55 -5.10 4.70
N GLY A 40 15.45 -4.70 3.79
CA GLY A 40 15.92 -3.32 3.67
C GLY A 40 17.10 -2.98 4.57
N SER A 41 17.41 -1.69 4.69
CA SER A 41 18.48 -1.17 5.57
C SER A 41 18.01 -0.83 6.98
N ASN A 42 16.72 -0.52 7.12
CA ASN A 42 16.12 -0.11 8.39
C ASN A 42 15.75 -1.32 9.26
N ALA A 43 15.18 -2.36 8.65
CA ALA A 43 14.95 -3.65 9.29
C ALA A 43 16.06 -4.63 8.91
N GLN A 44 17.20 -4.55 9.60
CA GLN A 44 18.37 -5.38 9.30
C GLN A 44 18.09 -6.85 9.65
N SER A 45 18.43 -7.76 8.73
CA SER A 45 18.13 -9.18 8.88
C SER A 45 18.95 -9.83 10.00
N ARG A 46 20.11 -9.27 10.39
CA ARG A 46 20.87 -9.73 11.56
C ARG A 46 20.08 -9.73 12.87
N PHE A 47 19.08 -8.85 13.00
CA PHE A 47 18.23 -8.75 14.19
C PHE A 47 17.04 -9.71 14.18
N LEU A 48 16.87 -10.52 13.13
CA LEU A 48 15.87 -11.57 13.14
C LEU A 48 16.14 -12.56 14.29
N PRO A 49 15.10 -13.05 14.99
CA PRO A 49 15.27 -14.12 15.95
C PRO A 49 15.89 -15.37 15.30
N GLU A 50 16.74 -16.08 16.02
CA GLU A 50 17.41 -17.30 15.49
C GLU A 50 16.40 -18.35 15.00
N LYS A 51 15.24 -18.47 15.65
CA LYS A 51 14.14 -19.33 15.20
C LYS A 51 13.64 -18.96 13.80
N VAL A 52 13.53 -17.66 13.51
CA VAL A 52 13.09 -17.13 12.21
C VAL A 52 14.17 -17.39 11.16
N LYS A 53 15.44 -17.09 11.47
CA LYS A 53 16.58 -17.39 10.58
C LYS A 53 16.66 -18.87 10.22
N THR A 54 16.50 -19.75 11.21
CA THR A 54 16.51 -21.21 11.03
C THR A 54 15.35 -21.65 10.12
N SER A 55 14.16 -21.09 10.32
CA SER A 55 12.98 -21.41 9.51
C SER A 55 13.13 -20.94 8.06
N LEU A 56 13.71 -19.75 7.85
CA LEU A 56 14.02 -19.22 6.52
C LEU A 56 15.06 -20.09 5.81
N LEU A 57 16.15 -20.47 6.49
CA LEU A 57 17.17 -21.35 5.91
C LEU A 57 16.60 -22.73 5.55
N ALA A 58 15.76 -23.29 6.42
CA ALA A 58 15.08 -24.56 6.16
C ALA A 58 14.19 -24.46 4.92
N ALA A 59 13.40 -23.38 4.78
CA ALA A 59 12.56 -23.16 3.61
C ALA A 59 13.41 -22.98 2.35
N PHE A 60 14.41 -22.10 2.39
CA PHE A 60 15.28 -21.82 1.26
C PHE A 60 16.01 -23.06 0.78
N SER A 61 16.44 -23.94 1.67
CA SER A 61 17.11 -25.20 1.31
C SER A 61 16.26 -26.13 0.44
N LYS A 62 14.92 -26.00 0.50
CA LYS A 62 13.96 -26.81 -0.26
C LYS A 62 13.51 -26.17 -1.57
N LEU A 63 13.87 -24.90 -1.81
CA LEU A 63 13.54 -24.21 -3.06
C LEU A 63 14.42 -24.74 -4.21
N LYS A 64 13.79 -24.90 -5.38
CA LYS A 64 14.52 -25.20 -6.63
C LYS A 64 15.28 -23.98 -7.15
N GLN A 65 14.84 -22.79 -6.76
CA GLN A 65 15.46 -21.52 -7.07
C GLN A 65 16.75 -21.33 -6.29
N LYS A 66 17.67 -20.54 -6.85
CA LYS A 66 18.72 -19.90 -6.06
C LYS A 66 18.11 -18.80 -5.20
N VAL A 67 18.69 -18.53 -4.04
CA VAL A 67 18.27 -17.45 -3.15
C VAL A 67 19.44 -16.51 -2.92
N ILE A 68 19.25 -15.24 -3.22
CA ILE A 68 20.18 -14.19 -2.80
C ILE A 68 19.58 -13.53 -1.57
N TRP A 69 20.26 -13.64 -0.44
CA TRP A 69 19.83 -13.03 0.81
C TRP A 69 20.74 -11.86 1.16
N LYS A 70 20.18 -10.64 1.19
CA LYS A 70 20.84 -9.49 1.79
C LYS A 70 20.86 -9.65 3.31
N TYR A 71 22.05 -9.87 3.89
CA TYR A 71 22.26 -10.10 5.31
C TYR A 71 23.57 -9.45 5.75
N GLU A 72 23.55 -8.74 6.89
CA GLU A 72 24.63 -7.82 7.30
C GLU A 72 25.89 -8.53 7.82
N GLU A 73 25.75 -9.80 8.20
CA GLU A 73 26.79 -10.61 8.83
C GLU A 73 27.13 -11.85 7.99
N GLU A 74 27.99 -12.73 8.50
CA GLU A 74 28.24 -14.03 7.86
C GLU A 74 27.27 -15.08 8.40
N LEU A 75 26.77 -15.93 7.49
CA LEU A 75 25.87 -17.02 7.84
C LEU A 75 26.58 -18.35 7.63
N LYS A 76 27.11 -18.94 8.71
CA LYS A 76 27.97 -20.14 8.64
C LYS A 76 27.27 -21.38 8.06
N ASN A 77 25.95 -21.47 8.18
CA ASN A 77 25.16 -22.64 7.80
C ASN A 77 24.21 -22.36 6.63
N ALA A 78 24.63 -21.51 5.67
CA ALA A 78 23.85 -21.25 4.47
C ALA A 78 23.81 -22.49 3.56
N PRO A 79 22.63 -22.94 3.10
CA PRO A 79 22.51 -23.99 2.09
C PRO A 79 23.22 -23.61 0.77
N SER A 80 23.61 -24.60 -0.04
CA SER A 80 24.35 -24.38 -1.30
C SER A 80 23.58 -23.60 -2.37
N ASN A 81 22.25 -23.51 -2.25
CA ASN A 81 21.41 -22.67 -3.11
C ASN A 81 21.19 -21.26 -2.56
N VAL A 82 21.75 -20.91 -1.40
CA VAL A 82 21.64 -19.59 -0.78
C VAL A 82 22.98 -18.86 -0.84
N LYS A 83 22.98 -17.68 -1.43
CA LYS A 83 24.12 -16.75 -1.41
C LYS A 83 23.80 -15.57 -0.53
N VAL A 84 24.63 -15.36 0.48
CA VAL A 84 24.52 -14.24 1.41
C VAL A 84 25.41 -13.09 0.92
N ILE A 85 24.84 -11.89 0.84
CA ILE A 85 25.56 -10.67 0.47
C ILE A 85 25.25 -9.54 1.45
N LYS A 86 26.25 -8.74 1.81
CA LYS A 86 26.06 -7.60 2.74
C LYS A 86 25.36 -6.42 2.08
N TRP A 87 25.72 -6.15 0.83
CA TRP A 87 25.15 -5.09 0.01
C TRP A 87 24.68 -5.66 -1.31
N ALA A 88 23.42 -5.42 -1.65
CA ALA A 88 22.79 -5.96 -2.83
C ALA A 88 22.58 -4.84 -3.88
N PRO A 89 22.94 -5.06 -5.16
CA PRO A 89 22.52 -4.19 -6.24
C PRO A 89 21.03 -4.46 -6.54
N GLN A 90 20.14 -4.00 -5.65
CA GLN A 90 18.73 -4.42 -5.60
C GLN A 90 17.99 -4.18 -6.92
N GLN A 91 18.11 -3.01 -7.52
CA GLN A 91 17.42 -2.73 -8.79
C GLN A 91 17.95 -3.60 -9.94
N ASP A 92 19.24 -3.91 -9.94
CA ASP A 92 19.85 -4.78 -10.95
C ASP A 92 19.40 -6.23 -10.78
N LEU A 93 19.29 -6.71 -9.53
CA LEU A 93 18.72 -8.03 -9.22
C LEU A 93 17.23 -8.11 -9.59
N LEU A 94 16.44 -7.08 -9.28
CA LEU A 94 15.02 -7.04 -9.60
C LEU A 94 14.77 -6.95 -11.11
N GLY A 95 15.63 -6.29 -11.88
CA GLY A 95 15.51 -6.23 -13.33
C GLY A 95 16.20 -7.38 -14.09
N HIS A 96 16.78 -8.35 -13.39
CA HIS A 96 17.47 -9.47 -14.02
C HIS A 96 16.48 -10.49 -14.61
N PRO A 97 16.65 -11.00 -15.85
CA PRO A 97 15.68 -11.90 -16.50
C PRO A 97 15.37 -13.20 -15.75
N LYS A 98 16.29 -13.69 -14.93
CA LYS A 98 16.12 -14.91 -14.10
C LYS A 98 15.41 -14.68 -12.76
N ILE A 99 15.08 -13.45 -12.39
CA ILE A 99 14.34 -13.18 -11.15
C ILE A 99 12.95 -13.83 -11.23
N LYS A 100 12.54 -14.51 -10.16
CA LYS A 100 11.21 -15.10 -10.08
C LYS A 100 10.34 -14.46 -9.00
N GLY A 101 10.94 -13.92 -7.96
CA GLY A 101 10.22 -13.28 -6.88
C GLY A 101 11.13 -12.57 -5.91
N PHE A 102 10.53 -11.69 -5.12
CA PHE A 102 11.22 -10.92 -4.09
C PHE A 102 10.52 -11.07 -2.75
N ILE A 103 11.26 -11.55 -1.75
CA ILE A 103 10.81 -11.60 -0.36
C ILE A 103 11.21 -10.28 0.30
N THR A 104 10.25 -9.52 0.81
CA THR A 104 10.50 -8.17 1.34
C THR A 104 9.61 -7.80 2.50
N HIS A 105 10.05 -6.83 3.30
CA HIS A 105 9.24 -6.24 4.37
C HIS A 105 8.08 -5.34 3.90
N GLY A 106 7.98 -5.04 2.60
CA GLY A 106 6.88 -4.22 2.04
C GLY A 106 7.07 -2.71 2.18
N GLY A 107 8.31 -2.22 2.31
CA GLY A 107 8.61 -0.79 2.23
C GLY A 107 8.23 -0.20 0.86
N LEU A 108 7.67 1.00 0.84
CA LEU A 108 7.07 1.63 -0.35
C LEU A 108 8.04 1.71 -1.54
N LEU A 109 9.29 2.13 -1.32
CA LEU A 109 10.29 2.25 -2.41
C LEU A 109 10.63 0.88 -3.02
N SER A 110 10.78 -0.14 -2.19
CA SER A 110 11.02 -1.52 -2.65
C SER A 110 9.84 -2.05 -3.46
N LEU A 111 8.61 -1.75 -3.05
CA LEU A 111 7.41 -2.14 -3.79
C LEU A 111 7.28 -1.39 -5.13
N GLN A 112 7.69 -0.12 -5.19
CA GLN A 112 7.76 0.61 -6.45
C GLN A 112 8.79 -0.03 -7.40
N GLU A 113 9.95 -0.45 -6.90
CA GLU A 113 10.97 -1.14 -7.70
C GLU A 113 10.49 -2.52 -8.21
N THR A 114 9.69 -3.24 -7.42
CA THR A 114 9.15 -4.55 -7.83
C THR A 114 8.06 -4.42 -8.87
N VAL A 115 7.18 -3.42 -8.73
CA VAL A 115 6.16 -3.12 -9.75
C VAL A 115 6.85 -2.63 -11.02
N TYR A 116 7.86 -1.76 -10.89
CA TYR A 116 8.66 -1.31 -12.03
C TYR A 116 9.25 -2.51 -12.79
N ASN A 117 9.92 -3.44 -12.12
CA ASN A 117 10.53 -4.59 -12.79
C ASN A 117 9.58 -5.77 -13.07
N GLY A 118 8.31 -5.67 -12.69
CA GLY A 118 7.33 -6.74 -12.91
C GLY A 118 7.64 -8.03 -12.12
N VAL A 119 8.08 -7.91 -10.86
CA VAL A 119 8.50 -9.04 -10.01
C VAL A 119 7.50 -9.30 -8.88
N PRO A 120 6.80 -10.44 -8.85
CA PRO A 120 5.91 -10.82 -7.75
C PRO A 120 6.61 -10.86 -6.39
N VAL A 121 5.89 -10.57 -5.30
CA VAL A 121 6.50 -10.42 -3.98
C VAL A 121 5.90 -11.33 -2.91
N VAL A 122 6.75 -11.90 -2.05
CA VAL A 122 6.33 -12.38 -0.73
C VAL A 122 6.57 -11.24 0.25
N ALA A 123 5.53 -10.79 0.93
CA ALA A 123 5.58 -9.59 1.74
C ALA A 123 5.44 -9.91 3.23
N VAL A 124 6.39 -9.45 4.05
CA VAL A 124 6.50 -9.73 5.49
C VAL A 124 6.47 -8.40 6.25
N PRO A 125 5.29 -7.80 6.51
CA PRO A 125 5.23 -6.51 7.19
C PRO A 125 5.84 -6.61 8.58
N LEU A 126 6.63 -5.60 8.95
CA LEU A 126 7.26 -5.50 10.27
C LEU A 126 6.72 -4.34 11.08
N MET A 127 6.49 -3.18 10.45
CA MET A 127 6.08 -1.96 11.16
C MET A 127 5.50 -0.89 10.23
N GLY A 128 4.78 0.07 10.83
CA GLY A 128 4.36 1.30 10.16
C GLY A 128 3.48 1.09 8.93
N ASP A 129 3.75 1.87 7.89
CA ASP A 129 3.03 1.92 6.61
C ASP A 129 3.08 0.61 5.81
N GLN A 130 4.02 -0.28 6.12
CA GLN A 130 4.20 -1.57 5.44
C GLN A 130 2.91 -2.40 5.43
N HIS A 131 2.11 -2.36 6.49
CA HIS A 131 0.84 -3.09 6.56
C HIS A 131 -0.16 -2.59 5.51
N SER A 132 -0.30 -1.27 5.35
CA SER A 132 -1.16 -0.66 4.34
C SER A 132 -0.64 -0.90 2.93
N ASN A 133 0.67 -0.80 2.74
CA ASN A 133 1.30 -1.10 1.45
C ASN A 133 1.05 -2.56 1.02
N ILE A 134 1.14 -3.51 1.96
CA ILE A 134 0.94 -4.93 1.67
C ILE A 134 -0.54 -5.27 1.47
N ALA A 135 -1.46 -4.60 2.18
CA ALA A 135 -2.88 -4.73 1.90
C ALA A 135 -3.18 -4.39 0.43
N ARG A 136 -2.52 -3.36 -0.11
CA ARG A 136 -2.61 -3.02 -1.54
C ARG A 136 -1.98 -4.10 -2.44
N VAL A 137 -0.84 -4.66 -2.07
CA VAL A 137 -0.20 -5.78 -2.81
C VAL A 137 -1.13 -6.99 -2.91
N GLU A 138 -1.82 -7.35 -1.82
CA GLU A 138 -2.78 -8.46 -1.79
C GLU A 138 -4.03 -8.15 -2.63
N GLU A 139 -4.58 -6.94 -2.50
CA GLU A 139 -5.73 -6.48 -3.29
C GLU A 139 -5.45 -6.56 -4.80
N LEU A 140 -4.23 -6.18 -5.20
CA LEU A 140 -3.77 -6.23 -6.58
C LEU A 140 -3.38 -7.63 -7.06
N LYS A 141 -3.31 -8.62 -6.15
CA LYS A 141 -2.85 -9.99 -6.42
C LYS A 141 -1.48 -10.05 -7.09
N ILE A 142 -0.57 -9.18 -6.64
CA ILE A 142 0.82 -9.10 -7.10
C ILE A 142 1.83 -9.59 -6.06
N GLY A 143 1.33 -10.08 -4.93
CA GLY A 143 2.14 -10.71 -3.90
C GLY A 143 1.31 -11.41 -2.83
N TYR A 144 2.01 -12.13 -1.98
CA TYR A 144 1.45 -12.94 -0.91
C TYR A 144 1.99 -12.47 0.45
N LYS A 145 1.10 -12.18 1.41
CA LYS A 145 1.49 -11.74 2.74
C LYS A 145 1.80 -12.92 3.65
N VAL A 146 2.93 -12.86 4.34
CA VAL A 146 3.27 -13.75 5.46
C VAL A 146 3.35 -12.91 6.72
N ASP A 147 2.58 -13.28 7.74
CA ASP A 147 2.68 -12.66 9.07
C ASP A 147 4.05 -13.00 9.68
N PHE A 148 4.76 -11.99 10.15
CA PHE A 148 6.07 -12.14 10.78
C PHE A 148 6.05 -13.15 11.95
N ASN A 149 4.98 -13.18 12.73
CA ASN A 149 4.83 -14.08 13.87
C ASN A 149 4.60 -15.54 13.45
N ASN A 150 4.16 -15.76 12.21
CA ASN A 150 3.87 -17.07 11.64
C ASN A 150 4.97 -17.57 10.70
N ILE A 151 6.13 -16.90 10.65
CA ILE A 151 7.25 -17.37 9.82
C ILE A 151 7.69 -18.76 10.30
N SER A 152 7.51 -19.70 9.39
CA SER A 152 7.87 -21.09 9.50
C SER A 152 8.35 -21.58 8.13
N GLU A 153 9.05 -22.72 8.12
CA GLU A 153 9.47 -23.36 6.88
C GLU A 153 8.30 -23.51 5.88
N VAL A 154 7.17 -24.03 6.37
CA VAL A 154 5.96 -24.28 5.59
C VAL A 154 5.39 -22.99 5.02
N SER A 155 5.18 -21.97 5.86
CA SER A 155 4.60 -20.69 5.42
C SER A 155 5.41 -19.99 4.32
N ILE A 156 6.74 -20.07 4.38
CA ILE A 156 7.62 -19.44 3.38
C ILE A 156 7.60 -20.24 2.07
N LEU A 157 7.61 -21.58 2.15
CA LEU A 157 7.49 -22.43 0.98
C LEU A 157 6.15 -22.24 0.28
N GLU A 158 5.05 -22.21 1.03
CA GLU A 158 3.71 -21.94 0.50
C GLU A 158 3.67 -20.58 -0.19
N ALA A 159 4.13 -19.52 0.48
CA ALA A 159 4.13 -18.17 -0.08
C ALA A 159 4.98 -18.05 -1.36
N VAL A 160 6.18 -18.65 -1.38
CA VAL A 160 7.04 -18.64 -2.57
C VAL A 160 6.38 -19.42 -3.70
N ASN A 161 5.86 -20.62 -3.44
CA ASN A 161 5.17 -21.41 -4.47
C ASN A 161 3.92 -20.70 -4.99
N GLU A 162 3.23 -19.94 -4.14
CA GLU A 162 2.05 -19.16 -4.52
C GLU A 162 2.41 -18.05 -5.52
N ILE A 163 3.42 -17.23 -5.23
CA ILE A 163 3.81 -16.12 -6.11
C ILE A 163 4.48 -16.58 -7.42
N LEU A 164 4.93 -17.84 -7.48
CA LEU A 164 5.49 -18.45 -8.68
C LEU A 164 4.42 -18.91 -9.68
N LYS A 165 3.13 -18.86 -9.33
CA LYS A 165 2.04 -19.15 -10.26
C LYS A 165 1.94 -18.06 -11.33
N GLU A 166 1.56 -18.46 -12.55
CA GLU A 166 1.45 -17.54 -13.69
C GLU A 166 0.50 -16.38 -13.43
N SER A 167 -0.59 -16.60 -12.69
CA SER A 167 -1.56 -15.55 -12.34
C SER A 167 -0.94 -14.36 -11.60
N TYR A 168 0.05 -14.58 -10.73
CA TYR A 168 0.76 -13.49 -10.06
C TYR A 168 1.68 -12.75 -11.02
N LYS A 169 2.35 -13.49 -11.91
CA LYS A 169 3.21 -12.89 -12.94
C LYS A 169 2.40 -12.04 -13.91
N GLU A 170 1.28 -12.54 -14.41
CA GLU A 170 0.37 -11.81 -15.29
C GLU A 170 -0.14 -10.52 -14.65
N ASN A 171 -0.65 -10.59 -13.42
CA ASN A 171 -1.09 -9.40 -12.70
C ASN A 171 0.05 -8.40 -12.49
N MET A 172 1.22 -8.90 -12.11
CA MET A 172 2.39 -8.05 -11.88
C MET A 172 2.85 -7.37 -13.18
N MET A 173 2.86 -8.07 -14.32
CA MET A 173 3.18 -7.48 -15.61
C MET A 173 2.14 -6.44 -16.05
N LYS A 174 0.85 -6.68 -15.79
CA LYS A 174 -0.21 -5.70 -16.01
C LYS A 174 0.05 -4.41 -15.23
N TYR A 175 0.32 -4.50 -13.93
CA TYR A 175 0.57 -3.32 -13.12
C TYR A 175 1.92 -2.66 -13.39
N SER A 176 2.93 -3.43 -13.83
CA SER A 176 4.19 -2.88 -14.36
C SER A 176 3.94 -2.04 -15.60
N ALA A 177 3.14 -2.53 -16.55
CA ALA A 177 2.76 -1.78 -17.74
C ALA A 177 2.03 -0.48 -17.38
N ILE A 178 1.03 -0.54 -16.49
CA ILE A 178 0.33 0.65 -15.98
C ILE A 178 1.31 1.62 -15.28
N PHE A 179 2.28 1.10 -14.53
CA PHE A 179 3.26 1.93 -13.84
C PHE A 179 4.16 2.70 -14.81
N HIS A 180 4.47 2.13 -15.97
CA HIS A 180 5.26 2.73 -17.04
C HIS A 180 4.44 3.62 -17.97
N ASP A 181 3.14 3.37 -18.09
CA ASP A 181 2.22 4.12 -18.95
C ASP A 181 1.92 5.50 -18.35
N ARG A 182 2.84 6.44 -18.61
CA ARG A 182 2.77 7.82 -18.13
C ARG A 182 3.14 8.79 -19.24
N TYR A 183 2.50 9.95 -19.21
CA TYR A 183 2.76 11.02 -20.18
C TYR A 183 4.21 11.54 -20.13
N GLN A 184 4.80 11.63 -18.94
CA GLN A 184 6.17 12.10 -18.70
C GLN A 184 6.88 11.19 -17.70
N GLN A 185 8.22 11.14 -17.80
CA GLN A 185 9.02 10.48 -16.77
C GLN A 185 8.90 11.25 -15.44
N PRO A 186 8.95 10.55 -14.29
CA PRO A 186 8.74 11.20 -13.00
C PRO A 186 9.69 12.38 -12.71
N LEU A 187 10.95 12.28 -13.16
CA LEU A 187 11.92 13.36 -13.00
C LEU A 187 11.58 14.57 -13.86
N ASP A 188 11.26 14.36 -15.15
CA ASP A 188 10.91 15.45 -16.06
C ASP A 188 9.64 16.18 -15.58
N GLN A 189 8.67 15.43 -15.07
CA GLN A 189 7.47 15.99 -14.47
C GLN A 189 7.79 16.84 -13.24
N ALA A 190 8.68 16.36 -12.35
CA ALA A 190 9.11 17.13 -11.18
C ALA A 190 9.79 18.45 -11.61
N VAL A 191 10.72 18.38 -12.55
CA VAL A 191 11.46 19.54 -13.08
C VAL A 191 10.48 20.55 -13.67
N PHE A 192 9.56 20.10 -14.52
CA PHE A 192 8.57 20.96 -15.15
C PHE A 192 7.75 21.76 -14.13
N TRP A 193 7.22 21.11 -13.09
CA TRP A 193 6.38 21.81 -12.11
C TRP A 193 7.17 22.75 -11.21
N VAL A 194 8.41 22.41 -10.86
CA VAL A 194 9.30 23.32 -10.13
C VAL A 194 9.61 24.56 -10.98
N GLU A 195 9.99 24.38 -12.24
CA GLU A 195 10.25 25.49 -13.17
C GLU A 195 8.99 26.33 -13.42
N TYR A 196 7.82 25.71 -13.51
CA TYR A 196 6.54 26.40 -13.70
C TYR A 196 6.25 27.38 -12.56
N VAL A 197 6.43 26.93 -11.30
CA VAL A 197 6.19 27.79 -10.13
C VAL A 197 7.16 28.97 -10.11
N ILE A 198 8.46 28.72 -10.36
CA ILE A 198 9.50 29.76 -10.38
C ILE A 198 9.24 30.77 -11.50
N LYS A 199 8.96 30.29 -12.72
CA LYS A 199 8.79 31.12 -13.90
C LYS A 199 7.59 32.07 -13.81
N ASN A 200 6.50 31.62 -13.18
CA ASN A 200 5.24 32.36 -13.15
C ASN A 200 4.97 33.02 -11.81
N ASP A 201 5.86 32.90 -10.82
CA ASP A 201 5.67 33.39 -9.44
C ASP A 201 4.31 32.96 -8.84
N CYS A 202 3.95 31.69 -9.09
CA CYS A 202 2.58 31.20 -8.96
C CYS A 202 2.47 30.09 -7.89
N ALA A 203 3.13 30.27 -6.76
CA ALA A 203 3.08 29.29 -5.67
C ALA A 203 1.67 29.23 -5.05
N ASP A 204 1.07 30.39 -4.81
CA ASP A 204 -0.26 30.50 -4.20
C ASP A 204 -1.38 30.09 -5.16
N CYS A 205 -1.19 30.29 -6.47
CA CYS A 205 -2.21 29.97 -7.46
C CYS A 205 -2.48 28.46 -7.61
N LEU A 206 -1.55 27.60 -7.18
CA LEU A 206 -1.70 26.15 -7.21
C LEU A 206 -2.35 25.61 -5.94
N LYS A 207 -2.35 26.39 -4.85
CA LYS A 207 -2.92 25.98 -3.56
C LYS A 207 -4.43 25.82 -3.67
N SER A 208 -4.96 24.90 -2.88
CA SER A 208 -6.40 24.77 -2.74
C SER A 208 -6.93 25.94 -1.92
N VAL A 209 -8.02 26.56 -2.38
CA VAL A 209 -8.78 27.55 -1.59
C VAL A 209 -9.24 26.96 -0.24
N GLY A 210 -9.30 25.63 -0.13
CA GLY A 210 -9.56 24.93 1.12
C GLY A 210 -8.54 25.21 2.24
N GLU A 211 -7.29 25.59 1.92
CA GLU A 211 -6.28 25.93 2.95
C GLU A 211 -6.62 27.24 3.69
N GLU A 212 -7.43 28.12 3.09
CA GLU A 212 -7.80 29.42 3.67
C GLU A 212 -9.09 29.34 4.51
N LEU A 213 -9.77 28.18 4.53
CA LEU A 213 -11.02 28.03 5.26
C LEU A 213 -10.78 28.03 6.77
N ASN A 214 -11.57 28.82 7.49
CA ASN A 214 -11.60 28.73 8.95
C ASN A 214 -12.38 27.48 9.41
N LEU A 215 -12.24 27.11 10.67
CA LEU A 215 -12.88 25.90 11.23
C LEU A 215 -14.41 25.87 11.05
N LEU A 216 -15.09 27.02 11.10
CA LEU A 216 -16.54 27.09 10.93
C LEU A 216 -16.95 26.73 9.50
N GLN A 217 -16.23 27.26 8.52
CA GLN A 217 -16.45 26.97 7.09
C GLN A 217 -16.03 25.54 6.76
N TYR A 218 -14.90 25.08 7.27
CA TYR A 218 -14.40 23.72 7.04
C TYR A 218 -15.39 22.65 7.53
N PHE A 219 -15.99 22.85 8.70
CA PHE A 219 -17.00 21.94 9.27
C PHE A 219 -18.45 22.29 8.88
N LEU A 220 -18.67 23.30 8.03
CA LEU A 220 -20.00 23.74 7.57
C LEU A 220 -20.99 23.98 8.73
N ILE A 221 -20.51 24.59 9.82
CA ILE A 221 -21.28 24.73 11.07
C ILE A 221 -22.56 25.55 10.86
N ASP A 222 -22.49 26.57 10.01
CA ASP A 222 -23.63 27.39 9.61
C ASP A 222 -24.71 26.58 8.87
N VAL A 223 -24.30 25.70 7.95
CA VAL A 223 -25.21 24.79 7.22
C VAL A 223 -25.86 23.78 8.17
N ILE A 224 -25.07 23.18 9.07
CA ILE A 224 -25.58 22.24 10.07
C ILE A 224 -26.59 22.94 10.98
N ALA A 225 -26.28 24.14 11.46
CA ALA A 225 -27.18 24.94 12.29
C ALA A 225 -28.49 25.26 11.56
N PHE A 226 -28.41 25.70 10.30
CA PHE A 226 -29.58 26.01 9.47
C PHE A 226 -30.49 24.79 9.27
N ILE A 227 -29.92 23.63 8.90
CA ILE A 227 -30.68 22.38 8.73
C ILE A 227 -31.32 21.94 10.05
N THR A 228 -30.58 22.05 11.16
CA THR A 228 -31.08 21.70 12.50
C THR A 228 -32.26 22.60 12.89
N ILE A 229 -32.19 23.90 12.64
CA ILE A 229 -33.29 24.84 12.92
C ILE A 229 -34.54 24.50 12.10
N ILE A 230 -34.38 24.16 10.81
CA ILE A 230 -35.52 23.74 9.97
C ILE A 230 -36.16 22.47 10.53
N LEU A 231 -35.37 21.45 10.85
CA LEU A 231 -35.87 20.19 11.42
C LEU A 231 -36.62 20.43 12.73
N LEU A 232 -36.05 21.23 13.65
CA LEU A 232 -36.70 21.58 14.91
C LEU A 232 -38.00 22.36 14.69
N SER A 233 -38.04 23.26 13.70
CA SER A 233 -39.24 24.04 13.36
C SER A 233 -40.36 23.16 12.81
N VAL A 234 -40.03 22.18 11.97
CA VAL A 234 -40.99 21.20 11.44
C VAL A 234 -41.54 20.32 12.58
N VAL A 235 -40.66 19.78 13.44
CA VAL A 235 -41.07 18.98 14.61
C VAL A 235 -41.97 19.78 15.54
N PHE A 236 -41.58 21.02 15.85
CA PHE A 236 -42.38 21.91 16.67
C PHE A 236 -43.75 22.21 16.04
N GLY A 237 -43.79 22.49 14.73
CA GLY A 237 -45.02 22.69 13.99
C GLY A 237 -45.96 21.48 14.02
N LEU A 238 -45.41 20.26 13.89
CA LEU A 238 -46.17 19.01 14.00
C LEU A 238 -46.72 18.81 15.41
N ILE A 239 -45.91 19.01 16.46
CA ILE A 239 -46.37 18.92 17.86
C ILE A 239 -47.49 19.94 18.13
N PHE A 240 -47.34 21.16 17.62
CA PHE A 240 -48.34 22.20 17.77
C PHE A 240 -49.65 21.85 17.04
N LEU A 241 -49.59 21.33 15.82
CA LEU A 241 -50.74 20.82 15.08
C LEU A 241 -51.45 19.69 15.83
N VAL A 242 -50.72 18.70 16.35
CA VAL A 242 -51.28 17.61 17.15
C VAL A 242 -51.99 18.15 18.39
N LYS A 243 -51.39 19.12 19.11
CA LYS A 243 -52.02 19.79 20.26
C LYS A 243 -53.29 20.54 19.86
N LEU A 244 -53.30 21.25 18.74
CA LEU A 244 -54.49 21.95 18.23
C LEU A 244 -55.63 20.98 17.89
N VAL A 245 -55.31 19.87 17.21
CA VAL A 245 -56.29 18.82 16.89
C VAL A 245 -56.83 18.19 18.17
N TYR A 246 -55.95 17.86 19.13
CA TYR A 246 -56.35 17.33 20.43
C TYR A 246 -57.29 18.29 21.19
N MET A 247 -56.94 19.58 21.29
CA MET A 247 -57.78 20.58 21.94
C MET A 247 -59.15 20.75 21.26
N LYS A 248 -59.19 20.73 19.92
CA LYS A 248 -60.47 20.76 19.18
C LYS A 248 -61.34 19.53 19.48
N ILE A 249 -60.74 18.34 19.50
CA ILE A 249 -61.46 17.09 19.82
C ILE A 249 -61.97 17.12 21.28
N ALA A 250 -61.13 17.54 22.23
CA ALA A 250 -61.47 17.62 23.65
C ALA A 250 -62.56 18.68 23.95
N ASN A 251 -62.55 19.83 23.26
CA ASN A 251 -63.63 20.81 23.41
C ASN A 251 -64.94 20.33 22.78
N LYS A 252 -64.87 19.61 21.65
CA LYS A 252 -66.06 19.01 21.02
C LYS A 252 -66.68 17.92 21.90
N SER A 253 -65.87 17.09 22.57
CA SER A 253 -66.38 16.06 23.50
C SER A 253 -67.02 16.68 24.75
N LYS A 254 -66.44 17.75 25.32
CA LYS A 254 -67.07 18.51 26.43
C LYS A 254 -68.45 19.07 26.06
N LEU A 255 -68.57 19.73 24.90
CA LEU A 255 -69.83 20.29 24.41
C LEU A 255 -70.92 19.22 24.16
N VAL A 256 -70.52 18.01 23.76
CA VAL A 256 -71.45 16.88 23.57
C VAL A 256 -71.91 16.29 24.91
N VAL A 257 -71.05 16.29 25.94
CA VAL A 257 -71.43 15.86 27.30
C VAL A 257 -72.37 16.85 27.95
N GLU A 258 -72.11 18.17 27.85
CA GLU A 258 -73.00 19.21 28.38
C GLU A 258 -74.39 19.18 27.71
N LYS A 259 -74.46 18.94 26.40
CA LYS A 259 -75.74 18.79 25.68
C LYS A 259 -76.53 17.51 26.02
N LYS A 260 -75.91 16.51 26.64
CA LYS A 260 -76.61 15.29 27.11
C LYS A 260 -77.11 15.41 28.56
N GLN A 261 -76.75 16.48 29.26
CA GLN A 261 -77.13 16.73 30.66
C GLN A 261 -78.24 17.80 30.82
N GLN A 262 -78.70 18.38 29.70
CA GLN A 262 -79.95 19.15 29.59
C GLN A 262 -81.03 18.30 28.94
#